data_AF-A0AA39JIK5-F1
#
_entry.id   AF-A0AA39JIK5-F1
#
_cell.length_a   1.000
_cell.length_b   1.000
_cell.length_c   1.000
_cell.angle_alpha   90.00
_cell.angle_beta   90.00
_cell.angle_gamma   90.00
#
_symmetry.space_group_name_H-M   'P 1'
#
loop_
_entity.id
_entity.type
_entity.pdbx_description
1 polymer ?
#
loop_
_entity_poly.entity_id
_entity_poly.type
_entity_poly.pdbx_seq_one_letter_code
_entity_poly.pdbx_strand_id
1 'polypeptide(L)'
;MAGGTYYTTDSNSMAISSMATGFFLVISALLAEVTSNQTYLDAAIESANFIHSQLLDSSDIVLEFISSGSNNSCGTESIIDSLGCGLCVEGLIVLADITHNVSTETLLRRAIVATTTNVRWQGLDGIITTTTTGGHYIVQALAALYERNTMHSDLHEYIKEYIGVQYNAVINQATSGGSSIYGLPWTGPPSSSLSSDNQTVAISVLLSAIQLADDQASSKPSDTPMSTAPLSTKKGRTGVIVGGVIGGLAVAAAIIAGILLLRRRHRQLNNTLVVNECSPQILTPFMVTSIEHHMNRSMGKDVPGRRMDAQAESMTPPVAATSPPNPLPTETQRREDTRIEELLRLLHE
;
A
#
# COMPACT_ATOMS: atom_id res chain seq x y z
N MET A 1 -9.41 -21.38 10.25
CA MET A 1 -9.56 -20.20 9.39
C MET A 1 -8.46 -20.24 8.33
N ALA A 2 -8.72 -20.85 7.17
CA ALA A 2 -7.76 -20.84 6.07
C ALA A 2 -7.63 -19.42 5.51
N GLY A 3 -6.45 -19.05 5.00
CA GLY A 3 -6.17 -17.73 4.42
C GLY A 3 -5.84 -16.59 5.39
N GLY A 4 -6.10 -16.72 6.69
CA GLY A 4 -5.75 -15.70 7.68
C GLY A 4 -4.30 -15.81 8.17
N THR A 5 -3.62 -14.67 8.36
CA THR A 5 -2.24 -14.62 8.85
C THR A 5 -2.15 -13.98 10.24
N TYR A 6 -1.51 -14.69 11.18
CA TYR A 6 -1.28 -14.16 12.53
C TYR A 6 -0.38 -12.92 12.51
N TYR A 7 -0.71 -11.95 13.37
CA TYR A 7 0.05 -10.71 13.51
C TYR A 7 1.51 -10.95 13.93
N THR A 8 1.73 -11.98 14.75
CA THR A 8 3.06 -12.33 15.27
C THR A 8 3.30 -13.83 15.16
N THR A 9 4.56 -14.24 15.20
CA THR A 9 4.95 -15.66 15.29
C THR A 9 4.93 -16.21 16.71
N ASP A 10 4.56 -15.42 17.72
CA ASP A 10 4.39 -15.89 19.10
C ASP A 10 3.20 -16.85 19.16
N SER A 11 3.41 -18.06 19.67
CA SER A 11 2.38 -19.09 19.78
C SER A 11 1.25 -18.72 20.75
N ASN A 12 1.46 -17.73 21.62
CA ASN A 12 0.44 -17.23 22.54
C ASN A 12 -0.40 -16.11 21.94
N SER A 13 0.03 -15.53 20.82
CA SER A 13 -0.71 -14.49 20.12
C SER A 13 -1.77 -15.13 19.22
N MET A 14 -3.03 -14.89 19.54
CA MET A 14 -4.17 -15.41 18.79
C MET A 14 -4.78 -14.34 17.86
N ALA A 15 -4.08 -13.23 17.64
CA ALA A 15 -4.54 -12.15 16.78
C ALA A 15 -4.17 -12.43 15.32
N ILE A 16 -5.18 -12.51 14.47
CA ILE A 16 -5.02 -12.52 13.01
C ILE A 16 -5.23 -11.09 12.53
N SER A 17 -4.29 -10.53 11.78
CA SER A 17 -4.35 -9.13 11.34
C SER A 17 -4.59 -9.00 9.85
N SER A 18 -5.32 -7.95 9.47
CA SER A 18 -5.49 -7.58 8.06
C SER A 18 -4.19 -7.13 7.42
N MET A 19 -3.29 -6.51 8.17
CA MET A 19 -1.97 -6.15 7.66
C MET A 19 -1.16 -7.38 7.23
N ALA A 20 -1.00 -8.37 8.12
CA ALA A 20 -0.23 -9.57 7.81
C ALA A 20 -0.89 -10.38 6.70
N THR A 21 -2.22 -10.49 6.75
CA THR A 21 -3.01 -11.17 5.71
C THR A 21 -2.92 -10.44 4.37
N GLY A 22 -2.97 -9.11 4.36
CA GLY A 22 -2.84 -8.28 3.17
C GLY A 22 -1.46 -8.41 2.51
N PHE A 23 -0.38 -8.39 3.29
CA PHE A 23 0.97 -8.68 2.76
C PHE A 23 1.06 -10.07 2.15
N PHE A 24 0.53 -11.09 2.83
CA PHE A 24 0.54 -12.46 2.33
C PHE A 24 -0.28 -12.60 1.04
N LEU A 25 -1.42 -11.92 0.95
CA LEU A 25 -2.24 -11.83 -0.27
C LEU A 25 -1.45 -11.19 -1.42
N VAL A 26 -0.88 -9.98 -1.21
CA VAL A 26 -0.11 -9.25 -2.24
C VAL A 26 1.04 -10.10 -2.77
N ILE A 27 1.86 -10.66 -1.88
CA ILE A 27 3.02 -11.47 -2.27
C ILE A 27 2.57 -12.75 -3.00
N SER A 28 1.53 -13.43 -2.53
CA SER A 28 1.03 -14.64 -3.17
C SER A 28 0.46 -14.33 -4.56
N ALA A 29 -0.30 -13.24 -4.71
CA ALA A 29 -0.86 -12.84 -5.99
C ALA A 29 0.23 -12.45 -7.00
N LEU A 30 1.24 -11.66 -6.59
CA LEU A 30 2.37 -11.30 -7.44
C LEU A 30 3.21 -12.52 -7.83
N LEU A 31 3.45 -13.45 -6.89
CA LEU A 31 4.14 -14.70 -7.20
C LEU A 31 3.34 -15.57 -8.17
N ALA A 32 2.01 -15.64 -8.02
CA ALA A 32 1.14 -16.33 -8.96
C ALA A 32 1.23 -15.71 -10.36
N GLU A 33 1.20 -14.37 -10.45
CA GLU A 33 1.34 -13.62 -11.70
C GLU A 33 2.66 -13.95 -12.41
N VAL A 34 3.79 -13.82 -11.71
CA VAL A 34 5.12 -13.96 -12.34
C VAL A 34 5.53 -15.41 -12.60
N THR A 35 4.95 -16.38 -11.90
CA THR A 35 5.36 -17.80 -12.00
C THR A 35 4.30 -18.69 -12.63
N SER A 36 3.05 -18.22 -12.76
CA SER A 36 1.89 -19.03 -13.13
C SER A 36 1.70 -20.28 -12.27
N ASN A 37 2.19 -20.25 -11.02
CA ASN A 37 2.12 -21.40 -10.12
C ASN A 37 0.81 -21.39 -9.33
N GLN A 38 0.03 -22.47 -9.47
CA GLN A 38 -1.27 -22.64 -8.84
C GLN A 38 -1.20 -22.56 -7.31
N THR A 39 -0.12 -23.01 -6.67
CA THR A 39 0.01 -22.93 -5.21
C THR A 39 -0.03 -21.49 -4.70
N TYR A 40 0.58 -20.55 -5.41
CA TYR A 40 0.54 -19.14 -5.02
C TYR A 40 -0.83 -18.52 -5.34
N LEU A 41 -1.46 -18.94 -6.44
CA LEU A 41 -2.81 -18.50 -6.79
C LEU A 41 -3.84 -18.96 -5.74
N ASP A 42 -3.78 -20.23 -5.34
CA ASP A 42 -4.66 -20.79 -4.30
C ASP A 42 -4.48 -20.06 -2.97
N ALA A 43 -3.23 -19.80 -2.57
CA ALA A 43 -2.93 -19.04 -1.35
C ALA A 43 -3.49 -17.60 -1.40
N ALA A 44 -3.38 -16.92 -2.54
CA ALA A 44 -3.97 -15.60 -2.74
C ALA A 44 -5.51 -15.64 -2.66
N ILE A 45 -6.14 -16.61 -3.33
CA ILE A 45 -7.60 -16.80 -3.29
C ILE A 45 -8.10 -17.07 -1.87
N GLU A 46 -7.42 -17.95 -1.12
CA GLU A 46 -7.77 -18.24 0.28
C GLU A 46 -7.66 -16.99 1.15
N SER A 47 -6.62 -16.18 0.95
CA SER A 47 -6.40 -14.93 1.72
C SER A 47 -7.47 -13.89 1.41
N ALA A 48 -7.83 -13.71 0.14
CA ALA A 48 -8.90 -12.81 -0.27
C ALA A 48 -10.27 -13.25 0.28
N ASN A 49 -10.57 -14.54 0.22
CA ASN A 49 -11.80 -15.10 0.79
C ASN A 49 -11.86 -14.94 2.31
N PHE A 50 -10.72 -15.07 2.99
CA PHE A 50 -10.63 -14.81 4.42
C PHE A 50 -10.91 -13.34 4.75
N ILE A 51 -10.27 -12.40 4.03
CA ILE A 51 -10.52 -10.97 4.21
C ILE A 51 -12.01 -10.66 4.03
N HIS A 52 -12.59 -11.12 2.92
CA HIS A 52 -14.00 -10.89 2.61
C HIS A 52 -14.95 -11.44 3.68
N SER A 53 -14.68 -12.63 4.20
CA SER A 53 -15.60 -13.31 5.12
C SER A 53 -15.41 -12.97 6.60
N GLN A 54 -14.22 -12.52 7.00
CA GLN A 54 -13.87 -12.35 8.42
C GLN A 54 -13.37 -10.95 8.77
N LEU A 55 -12.83 -10.20 7.81
CA LEU A 55 -12.20 -8.90 8.06
C LEU A 55 -12.95 -7.73 7.44
N LEU A 56 -14.03 -7.94 6.67
CA LEU A 56 -14.86 -6.83 6.23
C LEU A 56 -16.01 -6.59 7.19
N ASP A 57 -16.22 -5.31 7.52
CA ASP A 57 -17.41 -4.87 8.23
C ASP A 57 -18.60 -4.68 7.28
N SER A 58 -19.74 -4.23 7.82
CA SER A 58 -20.94 -3.97 7.02
C SER A 58 -20.80 -2.83 6.00
N SER A 59 -19.70 -2.07 6.06
CA SER A 59 -19.39 -0.93 5.20
C SER A 59 -18.27 -1.25 4.20
N ASP A 60 -17.90 -2.54 4.06
CA ASP A 60 -16.81 -3.02 3.22
C ASP A 60 -15.42 -2.48 3.60
N ILE A 61 -15.26 -2.07 4.85
CA ILE A 61 -13.99 -1.62 5.37
C ILE A 61 -13.25 -2.78 6.01
N VAL A 62 -11.95 -2.89 5.75
CA VAL A 62 -11.09 -3.92 6.33
C VAL A 62 -10.77 -3.59 7.80
N LEU A 63 -11.22 -4.45 8.70
CA LEU A 63 -10.93 -4.45 10.13
C LEU A 63 -9.46 -4.78 10.40
N GLU A 64 -8.90 -4.26 11.49
CA GLU A 64 -7.47 -4.43 11.80
C GLU A 64 -7.14 -5.84 12.29
N PHE A 65 -7.94 -6.38 13.22
CA PHE A 65 -7.71 -7.69 13.82
C PHE A 65 -8.99 -8.47 14.09
N ILE A 66 -8.87 -9.79 14.06
CA ILE A 66 -9.79 -10.70 14.75
C ILE A 66 -9.03 -11.45 15.83
N SER A 67 -9.65 -11.61 17.00
CA SER A 67 -9.09 -12.39 18.09
C SER A 67 -9.64 -13.81 18.05
N SER A 68 -8.75 -14.80 17.90
CA SER A 68 -9.07 -16.23 17.99
C SER A 68 -9.00 -16.77 19.44
N GLY A 69 -9.07 -15.89 20.45
CA GLY A 69 -8.94 -16.24 21.88
C GLY A 69 -10.00 -17.23 22.39
N SER A 70 -9.62 -18.13 23.30
CA SER A 70 -10.50 -19.20 23.82
C SER A 70 -11.81 -18.74 24.49
N ASN A 71 -11.89 -17.48 24.92
CA ASN A 71 -13.08 -16.87 25.53
C ASN A 71 -13.83 -15.90 24.59
N ASN A 72 -13.27 -15.59 23.41
CA ASN A 72 -13.88 -14.70 22.42
C ASN A 72 -14.13 -15.51 21.14
N SER A 73 -15.39 -15.62 20.74
CA SER A 73 -15.84 -16.40 19.58
C SER A 73 -15.43 -15.77 18.24
N CYS A 74 -14.13 -15.67 17.93
CA CYS A 74 -13.64 -14.90 16.77
C CYS A 74 -14.20 -13.47 16.79
N GLY A 75 -14.16 -12.83 17.96
CA GLY A 75 -14.65 -11.47 18.12
C GLY A 75 -13.83 -10.52 17.27
N THR A 76 -14.49 -9.80 16.37
CA THR A 76 -13.90 -8.67 15.64
C THR A 76 -13.70 -7.53 16.62
N GLU A 77 -12.47 -7.10 16.84
CA GLU A 77 -12.23 -5.80 17.46
C GLU A 77 -12.47 -4.73 16.39
N SER A 78 -13.32 -3.75 16.69
CA SER A 78 -13.74 -2.71 15.73
C SER A 78 -12.68 -1.64 15.48
N ILE A 79 -11.40 -2.01 15.63
CA ILE A 79 -10.29 -1.13 15.27
C ILE A 79 -10.13 -1.23 13.75
N ILE A 80 -10.13 -0.07 13.12
CA ILE A 80 -10.03 0.04 11.68
C ILE A 80 -8.77 0.84 11.41
N ASP A 81 -7.89 0.31 10.56
CA ASP A 81 -6.67 0.96 10.13
C ASP A 81 -6.58 1.04 8.60
N SER A 82 -6.19 2.21 8.13
CA SER A 82 -5.92 2.53 6.73
C SER A 82 -4.87 1.61 6.08
N LEU A 83 -3.92 1.10 6.87
CA LEU A 83 -2.84 0.21 6.42
C LEU A 83 -3.36 -1.12 5.90
N GLY A 84 -4.19 -1.80 6.68
CA GLY A 84 -4.80 -3.07 6.30
C GLY A 84 -5.67 -2.93 5.04
N CYS A 85 -6.40 -1.81 4.95
CA CYS A 85 -7.23 -1.50 3.78
C CYS A 85 -6.38 -1.37 2.51
N GLY A 86 -5.33 -0.54 2.52
CA GLY A 86 -4.47 -0.33 1.35
C GLY A 86 -3.83 -1.63 0.83
N LEU A 87 -3.28 -2.45 1.73
CA LEU A 87 -2.67 -3.74 1.37
C LEU A 87 -3.68 -4.75 0.82
N CYS A 88 -4.89 -4.81 1.40
CA CYS A 88 -5.94 -5.69 0.90
C CYS A 88 -6.40 -5.25 -0.49
N VAL A 89 -6.55 -3.94 -0.72
CA VAL A 89 -6.88 -3.39 -2.04
C VAL A 89 -5.79 -3.74 -3.06
N GLU A 90 -4.51 -3.53 -2.74
CA GLU A 90 -3.38 -3.90 -3.62
C GLU A 90 -3.40 -5.38 -4.00
N GLY A 91 -3.62 -6.26 -3.01
CA GLY A 91 -3.69 -7.69 -3.25
C GLY A 91 -4.89 -8.10 -4.12
N LEU A 92 -6.04 -7.47 -3.91
CA LEU A 92 -7.24 -7.69 -4.72
C LEU A 92 -7.06 -7.19 -6.16
N ILE A 93 -6.31 -6.10 -6.38
CA ILE A 93 -5.98 -5.58 -7.72
C ILE A 93 -5.22 -6.63 -8.52
N VAL A 94 -4.15 -7.18 -7.93
CA VAL A 94 -3.34 -8.22 -8.59
C VAL A 94 -4.17 -9.47 -8.84
N LEU A 95 -4.94 -9.90 -7.83
CA LEU A 95 -5.75 -11.10 -7.95
C LEU A 95 -6.88 -10.97 -8.98
N ALA A 96 -7.56 -9.83 -9.03
CA ALA A 96 -8.65 -9.56 -9.98
C ALA A 96 -8.14 -9.60 -11.42
N ASP A 97 -6.98 -8.99 -11.68
CA ASP A 97 -6.36 -8.98 -13.00
C ASP A 97 -5.93 -10.37 -13.47
N ILE A 98 -5.25 -11.15 -12.62
CA ILE A 98 -4.79 -12.49 -13.06
C ILE A 98 -5.93 -13.51 -13.20
N THR A 99 -7.04 -13.32 -12.47
CA THR A 99 -8.17 -14.28 -12.48
C THR A 99 -9.32 -13.86 -13.37
N HIS A 100 -9.47 -12.57 -13.68
CA HIS A 100 -10.65 -11.98 -14.31
C HIS A 100 -11.97 -12.44 -13.64
N ASN A 101 -11.93 -12.62 -12.32
CA ASN A 101 -13.09 -13.11 -11.57
C ASN A 101 -14.00 -11.95 -11.19
N VAL A 102 -15.23 -11.96 -11.72
CA VAL A 102 -16.25 -10.91 -11.49
C VAL A 102 -16.53 -10.66 -10.00
N SER A 103 -16.50 -11.71 -9.15
CA SER A 103 -16.72 -11.54 -7.72
C SER A 103 -15.55 -10.80 -7.06
N THR A 104 -14.31 -11.10 -7.46
CA THR A 104 -13.11 -10.40 -6.98
C THR A 104 -13.09 -8.95 -7.46
N GLU A 105 -13.47 -8.69 -8.70
CA GLU A 105 -13.58 -7.32 -9.25
C GLU A 105 -14.65 -6.50 -8.53
N THR A 106 -15.82 -7.11 -8.26
CA THR A 106 -16.91 -6.46 -7.50
C THR A 106 -16.45 -6.13 -6.08
N LEU A 107 -15.77 -7.06 -5.42
CA LEU A 107 -15.20 -6.86 -4.10
C LEU A 107 -14.16 -5.73 -4.10
N LEU A 108 -13.28 -5.70 -5.10
CA LEU A 108 -12.27 -4.67 -5.27
C LEU A 108 -12.89 -3.28 -5.40
N ARG A 109 -13.93 -3.11 -6.24
CA ARG A 109 -14.61 -1.81 -6.40
C ARG A 109 -15.19 -1.31 -5.09
N ARG A 110 -15.89 -2.18 -4.34
CA ARG A 110 -16.46 -1.84 -3.03
C ARG A 110 -15.37 -1.46 -2.03
N ALA A 111 -14.29 -2.23 -1.96
CA ALA A 111 -13.17 -1.95 -1.07
C ALA A 111 -12.48 -0.62 -1.40
N ILE A 112 -12.31 -0.27 -2.68
CA ILE A 112 -11.75 1.03 -3.09
C ILE A 112 -12.63 2.17 -2.61
N VAL A 113 -13.94 2.10 -2.86
CA VAL A 113 -14.90 3.13 -2.43
C VAL A 113 -14.88 3.28 -0.92
N ALA A 114 -15.02 2.17 -0.19
CA ALA A 114 -15.00 2.16 1.26
C ALA A 114 -13.70 2.74 1.82
N THR A 115 -12.55 2.41 1.22
CA THR A 115 -11.23 2.87 1.66
C THR A 115 -11.02 4.36 1.39
N THR A 116 -11.44 4.86 0.24
CA THR A 116 -11.19 6.25 -0.21
C THR A 116 -12.21 7.25 0.31
N THR A 117 -13.32 6.79 0.88
CA THR A 117 -14.38 7.64 1.46
C THR A 117 -14.49 7.54 2.98
N ASN A 118 -13.60 6.78 3.64
CA ASN A 118 -13.67 6.58 5.07
C ASN A 118 -13.20 7.82 5.85
N VAL A 119 -14.14 8.46 6.54
CA VAL A 119 -13.91 9.67 7.34
C VAL A 119 -12.94 9.51 8.53
N ARG A 120 -12.50 8.29 8.85
CA ARG A 120 -11.48 8.05 9.91
C ARG A 120 -10.08 8.48 9.48
N TRP A 121 -9.75 8.35 8.19
CA TRP A 121 -8.45 8.77 7.64
C TRP A 121 -8.58 9.65 6.41
N GLN A 122 -9.81 9.95 5.98
CA GLN A 122 -10.09 10.85 4.87
C GLN A 122 -10.76 12.12 5.40
N GLY A 123 -10.19 13.28 5.06
CA GLY A 123 -10.82 14.58 5.26
C GLY A 123 -11.99 14.78 4.31
N LEU A 124 -12.88 15.72 4.65
CA LEU A 124 -14.00 16.11 3.77
C LEU A 124 -13.52 16.77 2.47
N ASP A 125 -12.29 17.27 2.46
CA ASP A 125 -11.58 17.80 1.30
C ASP A 125 -10.94 16.72 0.42
N GLY A 126 -11.14 15.45 0.77
CA GLY A 126 -10.54 14.32 0.06
C GLY A 126 -9.04 14.19 0.31
N ILE A 127 -8.47 14.80 1.35
CA ILE A 127 -7.07 14.64 1.72
C ILE A 127 -6.96 13.56 2.80
N ILE A 128 -5.96 12.68 2.68
CA ILE A 128 -5.67 11.71 3.74
C ILE A 128 -5.16 12.45 5.00
N THR A 129 -5.84 12.24 6.12
CA THR A 129 -5.60 12.89 7.42
C THR A 129 -4.84 12.01 8.41
N THR A 130 -4.51 10.77 8.05
CA THR A 130 -3.78 9.88 8.98
C THR A 130 -2.38 10.39 9.28
N THR A 131 -1.95 10.21 10.52
CA THR A 131 -0.57 10.44 10.97
C THR A 131 0.29 9.18 10.89
N THR A 132 -0.28 8.07 10.43
CA THR A 132 0.40 6.78 10.27
C THR A 132 0.84 6.59 8.82
N THR A 133 1.48 5.45 8.57
CA THR A 133 1.89 5.06 7.22
C THR A 133 0.72 4.60 6.35
N GLY A 134 -0.47 4.29 6.88
CA GLY A 134 -1.51 3.63 6.08
C GLY A 134 -1.98 4.40 4.84
N GLY A 135 -1.88 5.74 4.85
CA GLY A 135 -2.17 6.58 3.69
C GLY A 135 -1.33 6.26 2.45
N HIS A 136 -0.06 5.88 2.63
CA HIS A 136 0.81 5.56 1.49
C HIS A 136 0.43 4.26 0.79
N TYR A 137 -0.02 3.25 1.54
CA TYR A 137 -0.45 1.98 0.96
C TYR A 137 -1.73 2.14 0.15
N ILE A 138 -2.64 3.03 0.57
CA ILE A 138 -3.83 3.37 -0.22
C ILE A 138 -3.39 3.99 -1.56
N VAL A 139 -2.56 5.03 -1.52
CA VAL A 139 -2.11 5.71 -2.75
C VAL A 139 -1.34 4.78 -3.67
N GLN A 140 -0.44 3.97 -3.12
CA GLN A 140 0.34 2.97 -3.87
C GLN A 140 -0.56 1.92 -4.52
N ALA A 141 -1.54 1.39 -3.80
CA ALA A 141 -2.48 0.42 -4.34
C ALA A 141 -3.27 1.01 -5.52
N LEU A 142 -3.79 2.24 -5.36
CA LEU A 142 -4.54 2.91 -6.42
C LEU A 142 -3.66 3.22 -7.64
N ALA A 143 -2.40 3.61 -7.43
CA ALA A 143 -1.45 3.83 -8.52
C ALA A 143 -1.17 2.53 -9.29
N ALA A 144 -0.99 1.41 -8.58
CA ALA A 144 -0.83 0.10 -9.22
C ALA A 144 -2.06 -0.30 -10.04
N LEU A 145 -3.28 0.00 -9.55
CA LEU A 145 -4.50 -0.20 -10.32
C LEU A 145 -4.56 0.66 -11.57
N TYR A 146 -4.18 1.93 -11.45
CA TYR A 146 -4.11 2.87 -12.57
C TYR A 146 -3.18 2.33 -13.67
N GLU A 147 -1.96 1.93 -13.32
CA GLU A 147 -0.97 1.39 -14.28
C GLU A 147 -1.43 0.11 -14.97
N ARG A 148 -2.16 -0.76 -14.25
CA ARG A 148 -2.63 -2.03 -14.79
C ARG A 148 -3.76 -1.83 -15.81
N ASN A 149 -4.47 -0.70 -15.78
CA ASN A 149 -5.53 -0.33 -16.72
C ASN A 149 -6.60 -1.45 -16.89
N THR A 150 -6.91 -2.14 -15.79
CA THR A 150 -7.80 -3.31 -15.78
C THR A 150 -9.26 -2.96 -15.53
N MET A 151 -9.58 -1.68 -15.29
CA MET A 151 -10.90 -1.22 -14.88
C MET A 151 -11.51 -0.21 -15.85
N HIS A 152 -12.80 0.09 -15.66
CA HIS A 152 -13.53 1.05 -16.47
C HIS A 152 -12.93 2.45 -16.40
N SER A 153 -13.16 3.24 -17.46
CA SER A 153 -12.69 4.62 -17.61
C SER A 153 -13.01 5.52 -16.41
N ASP A 154 -14.17 5.32 -15.80
CA ASP A 154 -14.65 6.21 -14.74
C ASP A 154 -13.88 5.99 -13.43
N LEU A 155 -13.57 4.74 -13.09
CA LEU A 155 -12.73 4.41 -11.94
C LEU A 155 -11.28 4.85 -12.17
N HIS A 156 -10.80 4.72 -13.41
CA HIS A 156 -9.46 5.19 -13.79
C HIS A 156 -9.32 6.71 -13.62
N GLU A 157 -10.31 7.48 -14.08
CA GLU A 157 -10.33 8.94 -13.89
C GLU A 157 -10.50 9.31 -12.41
N TYR A 158 -11.36 8.60 -11.67
CA TYR A 158 -11.50 8.79 -10.23
C TYR A 158 -10.16 8.62 -9.48
N ILE A 159 -9.41 7.56 -9.79
CA ILE A 159 -8.11 7.28 -9.17
C ILE A 159 -7.09 8.37 -9.49
N LYS A 160 -7.05 8.82 -10.75
CA LYS A 160 -6.16 9.90 -11.19
C LYS A 160 -6.42 11.19 -10.40
N GLU A 161 -7.68 11.59 -10.31
CA GLU A 161 -8.09 12.77 -9.54
C GLU A 161 -7.76 12.60 -8.05
N TYR A 162 -8.02 11.41 -7.47
CA TYR A 162 -7.72 11.11 -6.08
C TYR A 162 -6.22 11.25 -5.76
N ILE A 163 -5.35 10.63 -6.57
CA ILE A 163 -3.89 10.72 -6.43
C ILE A 163 -3.42 12.16 -6.63
N GLY A 164 -4.02 12.89 -7.59
CA GLY A 164 -3.75 14.32 -7.81
C GLY A 164 -4.05 15.19 -6.59
N VAL A 165 -5.16 14.92 -5.88
CA VAL A 165 -5.49 15.59 -4.61
C VAL A 165 -4.41 15.31 -3.56
N GLN A 166 -4.01 14.05 -3.38
CA GLN A 166 -2.97 13.70 -2.40
C GLN A 166 -1.63 14.36 -2.73
N TYR A 167 -1.24 14.35 -4.01
CA TYR A 167 -0.02 14.99 -4.49
C TYR A 167 -0.02 16.49 -4.14
N ASN A 168 -1.11 17.18 -4.47
CA ASN A 168 -1.25 18.61 -4.19
C ASN A 168 -1.21 18.92 -2.68
N ALA A 169 -1.80 18.07 -1.84
CA ALA A 169 -1.74 18.20 -0.40
C ALA A 169 -0.30 18.07 0.11
N VAL A 170 0.43 17.04 -0.34
CA VAL A 170 1.84 16.82 0.02
C VAL A 170 2.69 18.04 -0.32
N ILE A 171 2.62 18.55 -1.55
CA ILE A 171 3.51 19.64 -1.99
C ILE A 171 3.11 21.02 -1.44
N ASN A 172 1.82 21.31 -1.26
CA ASN A 172 1.34 22.65 -0.92
C ASN A 172 1.03 22.84 0.56
N GLN A 173 0.67 21.76 1.27
CA GLN A 173 0.21 21.83 2.67
C GLN A 173 1.16 21.12 3.64
N ALA A 174 1.75 19.99 3.23
CA ALA A 174 2.64 19.20 4.08
C ALA A 174 4.12 19.58 3.93
N THR A 175 4.45 20.49 3.01
CA THR A 175 5.82 20.90 2.70
C THR A 175 5.98 22.42 2.77
N SER A 176 7.05 22.86 3.43
CA SER A 176 7.30 24.29 3.63
C SER A 176 8.08 24.85 2.44
N GLY A 177 7.52 25.83 1.73
CA GLY A 177 8.27 26.77 0.89
C GLY A 177 9.25 26.18 -0.13
N GLY A 178 8.92 25.03 -0.75
CA GLY A 178 9.80 24.35 -1.70
C GLY A 178 10.97 23.57 -1.08
N SER A 179 10.96 23.37 0.24
CA SER A 179 11.86 22.43 0.90
C SER A 179 11.57 20.99 0.47
N SER A 180 12.51 20.08 0.75
CA SER A 180 12.32 18.64 0.59
C SER A 180 12.04 17.97 1.93
N ILE A 181 11.36 18.66 2.84
CA ILE A 181 10.90 18.11 4.12
C ILE A 181 9.39 17.94 4.03
N TYR A 182 8.97 16.69 3.86
CA TYR A 182 7.55 16.33 3.84
C TYR A 182 7.04 16.00 5.25
N GLY A 183 5.85 16.49 5.57
CA GLY A 183 5.16 16.29 6.84
C GLY A 183 4.02 15.27 6.79
N LEU A 184 3.53 14.91 7.98
CA LEU A 184 2.26 14.22 8.19
C LEU A 184 1.51 14.93 9.33
N PRO A 185 0.16 15.00 9.29
CA PRO A 185 -0.71 14.56 8.17
C PRO A 185 -0.57 15.48 6.94
N TRP A 186 -1.08 15.05 5.78
CA TRP A 186 -0.93 15.85 4.55
C TRP A 186 -1.79 17.12 4.50
N THR A 187 -2.74 17.26 5.44
CA THR A 187 -3.49 18.52 5.67
C THR A 187 -2.63 19.64 6.26
N GLY A 188 -1.36 19.35 6.59
CA GLY A 188 -0.46 20.30 7.22
C GLY A 188 -0.71 20.48 8.72
N PRO A 189 0.00 21.44 9.36
CA PRO A 189 1.00 22.33 8.76
C PRO A 189 2.29 21.58 8.33
N PRO A 190 3.15 22.20 7.49
CA PRO A 190 4.41 21.57 7.10
C PRO A 190 5.32 21.21 8.27
N SER A 191 6.06 20.11 8.14
CA SER A 191 7.08 19.74 9.14
C SER A 191 8.33 20.62 9.03
N SER A 192 8.87 21.04 10.17
CA SER A 192 10.18 21.70 10.25
C SER A 192 11.33 20.72 10.49
N SER A 193 11.04 19.45 10.76
CA SER A 193 12.03 18.41 11.07
C SER A 193 11.96 17.26 10.07
N LEU A 194 13.12 16.76 9.67
CA LEU A 194 13.23 15.57 8.83
C LEU A 194 12.77 14.33 9.61
N SER A 195 11.77 13.63 9.07
CA SER A 195 11.33 12.32 9.54
C SER A 195 11.47 11.34 8.38
N SER A 196 12.21 10.24 8.59
CA SER A 196 12.39 9.17 7.60
C SER A 196 11.04 8.61 7.14
N ASP A 197 10.11 8.45 8.09
CA ASP A 197 8.81 7.84 7.84
C ASP A 197 7.96 8.79 7.00
N ASN A 198 7.93 10.08 7.34
CA ASN A 198 7.20 11.08 6.55
C ASN A 198 7.78 11.21 5.14
N GLN A 199 9.11 11.12 4.99
CA GLN A 199 9.74 11.18 3.67
C GLN A 199 9.34 9.96 2.82
N THR A 200 9.36 8.77 3.44
CA THR A 200 9.00 7.51 2.78
C THR A 200 7.53 7.49 2.37
N VAL A 201 6.64 7.98 3.23
CA VAL A 201 5.22 8.11 2.93
C VAL A 201 4.99 9.11 1.79
N ALA A 202 5.65 10.27 1.81
CA ALA A 202 5.50 11.26 0.76
C ALA A 202 6.04 10.78 -0.60
N ILE A 203 7.16 10.05 -0.63
CA ILE A 203 7.75 9.59 -1.91
C ILE A 203 6.78 8.68 -2.69
N SER A 204 5.96 7.89 -2.00
CA SER A 204 4.95 7.04 -2.64
C SER A 204 3.95 7.87 -3.45
N VAL A 205 3.47 8.98 -2.91
CA VAL A 205 2.51 9.88 -3.56
C VAL A 205 3.17 10.61 -4.72
N LEU A 206 4.39 11.11 -4.50
CA LEU A 206 5.13 11.83 -5.53
C LEU A 206 5.45 10.92 -6.73
N LEU A 207 5.83 9.65 -6.49
CA LEU A 207 6.06 8.67 -7.54
C LEU A 207 4.75 8.28 -8.25
N SER A 208 3.68 8.06 -7.50
CA SER A 208 2.36 7.73 -8.04
C SER A 208 1.84 8.84 -8.98
N ALA A 209 2.06 10.10 -8.63
CA ALA A 209 1.65 11.23 -9.46
C ALA A 209 2.46 11.36 -10.76
N ILE A 210 3.74 10.97 -10.76
CA ILE A 210 4.57 10.97 -11.97
C ILE A 210 3.99 10.00 -13.01
N GLN A 211 3.53 8.82 -12.58
CA GLN A 211 2.93 7.82 -13.46
C GLN A 211 1.70 8.36 -14.20
N LEU A 212 0.95 9.28 -13.59
CA LEU A 212 -0.23 9.91 -14.22
C LEU A 212 0.13 10.88 -15.35
N ALA A 213 1.33 11.48 -15.33
CA ALA A 213 1.71 12.51 -16.27
C ALA A 213 2.06 11.96 -17.68
N ASP A 214 2.48 10.70 -17.75
CA ASP A 214 2.89 10.06 -19.01
C ASP A 214 1.71 9.87 -19.98
N ASP A 215 0.47 9.77 -19.49
CA ASP A 215 -0.73 9.65 -20.32
C ASP A 215 -1.11 10.97 -21.03
N GLN A 216 -0.74 12.11 -20.46
CA GLN A 216 -1.11 13.43 -21.01
C GLN A 216 -0.28 13.80 -22.25
N ALA A 217 0.92 13.24 -22.40
CA ALA A 217 1.86 13.56 -23.48
C ALA A 217 1.43 13.07 -24.88
N SER A 218 0.37 12.25 -25.00
CA SER A 218 -0.08 11.67 -26.27
C SER A 218 -1.26 12.42 -26.93
N SER A 219 -1.74 13.51 -26.34
CA SER A 219 -2.75 14.37 -26.99
C SER A 219 -2.07 15.45 -27.84
N LYS A 220 -1.60 15.06 -29.03
CA LYS A 220 -1.27 16.05 -30.07
C LYS A 220 -2.50 16.94 -30.33
N PRO A 221 -2.37 18.27 -30.39
CA PRO A 221 -3.47 19.11 -30.82
C PRO A 221 -3.87 18.73 -32.25
N SER A 222 -5.14 18.40 -32.41
CA SER A 222 -5.76 18.09 -33.69
C SER A 222 -5.91 19.39 -34.49
N ASP A 223 -4.90 19.70 -35.30
CA ASP A 223 -4.95 20.79 -36.26
C ASP A 223 -5.96 20.43 -37.37
N THR A 224 -6.99 21.27 -37.50
CA THR A 224 -8.00 21.22 -38.56
C THR A 224 -7.43 21.85 -39.86
N PRO A 225 -7.83 21.39 -41.07
CA PRO A 225 -6.97 21.47 -42.24
C PRO A 225 -7.31 22.65 -43.17
N MET A 226 -6.28 23.36 -43.67
CA MET A 226 -6.30 23.88 -45.04
C MET A 226 -4.90 24.30 -45.49
N SER A 227 -4.33 23.56 -46.44
CA SER A 227 -3.88 24.12 -47.73
C SER A 227 -2.87 23.18 -48.40
N THR A 228 -3.10 22.99 -49.68
CA THR A 228 -2.53 22.01 -50.61
C THR A 228 -1.07 22.32 -50.99
N ALA A 229 -0.30 21.25 -51.25
CA ALA A 229 0.99 21.14 -51.99
C ALA A 229 2.31 21.10 -51.17
N PRO A 230 3.41 20.53 -51.72
CA PRO A 230 3.53 19.24 -52.40
C PRO A 230 4.50 18.29 -51.68
N LEU A 231 4.38 17.02 -52.06
CA LEU A 231 5.03 15.81 -51.56
C LEU A 231 6.58 15.91 -51.52
N SER A 232 7.17 15.90 -50.32
CA SER A 232 8.60 15.61 -50.12
C SER A 232 8.77 14.18 -49.59
N THR A 233 9.35 13.31 -50.41
CA THR A 233 9.70 11.91 -50.09
C THR A 233 10.83 11.87 -49.05
N LYS A 234 10.47 11.70 -47.77
CA LYS A 234 11.43 11.46 -46.69
C LYS A 234 11.92 10.00 -46.74
N LYS A 235 13.23 9.85 -47.01
CA LYS A 235 13.98 8.58 -46.99
C LYS A 235 14.03 8.04 -45.55
N GLY A 236 13.49 6.83 -45.33
CA GLY A 236 13.41 6.18 -44.02
C GLY A 236 14.78 5.83 -43.42
N ARG A 237 15.03 6.30 -42.20
CA ARG A 237 16.20 5.95 -41.35
C ARG A 237 15.95 4.67 -40.54
N THR A 238 15.53 3.59 -41.21
CA THR A 238 15.27 2.30 -40.57
C THR A 238 16.57 1.60 -40.11
N GLY A 239 17.74 2.01 -40.62
CA GLY A 239 19.03 1.36 -40.31
C GLY A 239 19.61 1.62 -38.91
N VAL A 240 19.17 2.68 -38.21
CA VAL A 240 19.79 3.05 -36.91
C VAL A 240 19.18 2.28 -35.74
N ILE A 241 17.90 1.91 -35.82
CA ILE A 241 17.19 1.20 -34.75
C ILE A 241 17.62 -0.27 -34.71
N VAL A 242 17.86 -0.89 -35.86
CA VAL A 242 18.29 -2.31 -35.94
C VAL A 242 19.71 -2.50 -35.41
N GLY A 243 20.59 -1.50 -35.55
CA GLY A 243 21.97 -1.55 -35.02
C GLY A 243 22.04 -1.52 -33.49
N GLY A 244 21.13 -0.79 -32.83
CA GLY A 244 21.11 -0.66 -31.37
C GLY A 244 20.73 -1.96 -30.66
N VAL A 245 19.76 -2.70 -31.19
CA VAL A 245 19.25 -3.93 -30.55
C VAL A 245 20.30 -5.06 -30.58
N ILE A 246 21.02 -5.20 -31.71
CA ILE A 246 22.06 -6.22 -31.86
C ILE A 246 23.28 -5.89 -30.96
N GLY A 247 23.64 -4.61 -30.85
CA GLY A 247 24.69 -4.16 -29.94
C GLY A 247 24.33 -4.38 -28.46
N GLY A 248 23.09 -4.08 -28.07
CA GLY A 248 22.59 -4.29 -26.71
C GLY A 248 22.59 -5.76 -26.29
N LEU A 249 22.14 -6.66 -27.18
CA LEU A 249 22.14 -8.11 -26.93
C LEU A 249 23.56 -8.66 -26.71
N ALA A 250 24.56 -8.18 -27.46
CA ALA A 250 25.94 -8.61 -27.30
C ALA A 250 26.53 -8.17 -25.94
N VAL A 251 26.26 -6.94 -25.51
CA VAL A 251 26.72 -6.43 -24.21
C VAL A 251 26.03 -7.16 -23.05
N ALA A 252 24.71 -7.38 -23.15
CA ALA A 252 23.97 -8.13 -22.14
C ALA A 252 24.49 -9.58 -21.99
N ALA A 253 24.75 -10.26 -23.11
CA ALA A 253 25.33 -11.61 -23.10
C ALA A 253 26.73 -11.64 -22.45
N ALA A 254 27.57 -10.63 -22.72
CA ALA A 254 28.90 -10.52 -22.11
C ALA A 254 28.84 -10.30 -20.59
N ILE A 255 27.90 -9.48 -20.11
CA ILE A 255 27.69 -9.25 -18.67
C ILE A 255 27.22 -10.53 -17.98
N ILE A 256 26.24 -11.24 -18.55
CA ILE A 256 25.74 -12.51 -18.01
C ILE A 256 26.86 -13.56 -17.94
N ALA A 257 27.65 -13.69 -19.01
CA ALA A 257 28.81 -14.58 -19.02
C ALA A 257 29.84 -14.21 -17.95
N GLY A 258 30.11 -12.92 -17.76
CA GLY A 258 30.99 -12.40 -16.71
C GLY A 258 30.52 -12.78 -15.31
N ILE A 259 29.23 -12.58 -15.00
CA ILE A 259 28.63 -12.93 -13.70
C ILE A 259 28.72 -14.45 -13.47
N LEU A 260 28.45 -15.27 -14.48
CA LEU A 260 28.54 -16.73 -14.37
C LEU A 260 29.97 -17.22 -14.12
N LEU A 261 30.96 -16.60 -14.77
CA LEU A 261 32.38 -16.91 -14.54
C LEU A 261 32.84 -16.50 -13.14
N LEU A 262 32.41 -15.35 -12.64
CA LEU A 262 32.69 -14.91 -11.27
C LEU A 262 32.04 -15.84 -10.24
N ARG A 263 30.79 -16.25 -10.44
CA ARG A 263 30.11 -17.23 -9.58
C ARG A 263 30.81 -18.59 -9.60
N ARG A 264 31.27 -19.06 -10.75
CA ARG A 264 32.04 -20.31 -10.87
C ARG A 264 33.37 -20.23 -10.13
N ARG A 265 34.11 -19.13 -10.26
CA ARG A 265 35.36 -18.91 -9.51
C ARG A 265 35.14 -18.87 -8.00
N HIS A 266 34.09 -18.18 -7.55
CA HIS A 266 33.76 -18.11 -6.12
C HIS A 266 33.39 -19.48 -5.54
N ARG A 267 32.68 -20.33 -6.31
CA ARG A 267 32.40 -21.72 -5.89
C ARG A 267 33.65 -22.59 -5.85
N GLN A 268 34.62 -22.38 -6.75
CA GLN A 268 35.87 -23.13 -6.71
C GLN A 268 36.77 -22.73 -5.54
N LEU A 269 36.80 -21.45 -5.16
CA LEU A 269 37.60 -21.00 -4.02
C LEU A 269 37.08 -21.57 -2.69
N ASN A 270 35.76 -21.64 -2.52
CA ASN A 270 35.14 -22.15 -1.29
C ASN A 270 35.23 -23.68 -1.13
N ASN A 271 35.60 -24.43 -2.18
CA ASN A 271 35.76 -25.89 -2.10
C ASN A 271 37.18 -26.33 -1.65
N THR A 272 38.04 -25.39 -1.26
CA THR A 272 39.43 -25.67 -0.84
C THR A 272 39.64 -25.62 0.67
N LEU A 273 38.58 -25.61 1.46
CA LEU A 273 38.65 -25.79 2.91
C LEU A 273 38.04 -27.16 3.25
N VAL A 274 38.87 -28.18 3.02
CA VAL A 274 38.66 -29.56 3.48
C VAL A 274 38.63 -29.55 5.00
N VAL A 275 37.42 -29.49 5.56
CA VAL A 275 37.16 -30.03 6.91
C VAL A 275 36.60 -31.42 6.69
N ASN A 276 37.39 -32.37 7.16
CA ASN A 276 37.10 -33.76 7.36
C ASN A 276 36.01 -33.90 8.44
N GLU A 277 34.86 -34.50 8.13
CA GLU A 277 34.19 -35.51 8.99
C GLU A 277 32.86 -36.00 8.39
N CYS A 278 32.66 -37.31 8.50
CA CYS A 278 31.54 -38.10 7.99
C CYS A 278 30.20 -37.78 8.69
N SER A 279 29.12 -37.59 7.91
CA SER A 279 27.82 -38.28 8.12
C SER A 279 26.82 -37.91 7.00
N PRO A 280 26.07 -38.85 6.39
CA PRO A 280 25.03 -38.52 5.43
C PRO A 280 23.69 -38.35 6.15
N GLN A 281 23.25 -37.11 6.37
CA GLN A 281 21.84 -36.83 6.67
C GLN A 281 21.20 -36.04 5.53
N ILE A 282 20.17 -36.66 4.98
CA ILE A 282 19.24 -36.17 3.99
C ILE A 282 18.55 -34.92 4.56
N LEU A 283 18.79 -33.75 3.96
CA LEU A 283 18.16 -32.49 4.32
C LEU A 283 16.89 -32.26 3.49
N THR A 284 15.75 -32.27 4.18
CA THR A 284 14.50 -31.61 3.78
C THR A 284 14.58 -30.12 4.15
N PRO A 285 14.09 -29.18 3.32
CA PRO A 285 14.04 -27.76 3.68
C PRO A 285 12.83 -27.46 4.58
N PHE A 286 12.98 -26.42 5.42
CA PHE A 286 12.05 -25.88 6.42
C PHE A 286 12.08 -26.55 7.80
N MET A 287 13.13 -26.22 8.59
CA MET A 287 12.99 -26.13 10.04
C MET A 287 13.53 -24.79 10.54
N VAL A 288 12.71 -24.20 11.40
CA VAL A 288 12.86 -22.95 12.15
C VAL A 288 14.13 -22.97 12.99
N THR A 289 14.98 -21.97 12.84
CA THR A 289 16.12 -21.74 13.74
C THR A 289 15.59 -20.99 14.96
N SER A 290 15.33 -21.71 16.06
CA SER A 290 15.08 -21.08 17.35
C SER A 290 16.42 -20.61 17.92
N ILE A 291 16.65 -19.30 17.95
CA ILE A 291 17.83 -18.70 18.60
C ILE A 291 17.47 -18.49 20.07
N GLU A 292 17.98 -19.37 20.93
CA GLU A 292 17.92 -19.25 22.38
C GLU A 292 18.93 -18.18 22.82
N HIS A 293 18.45 -16.93 22.98
CA HIS A 293 19.27 -15.86 23.57
C HIS A 293 19.20 -15.93 25.10
N HIS A 294 20.22 -16.57 25.69
CA HIS A 294 20.46 -16.57 27.12
C HIS A 294 20.93 -15.16 27.57
N MET A 295 20.00 -14.28 27.96
CA MET A 295 20.34 -13.01 28.59
C MET A 295 20.37 -13.16 30.12
N ASN A 296 21.57 -13.24 30.66
CA ASN A 296 21.87 -13.06 32.08
C ASN A 296 21.54 -11.61 32.48
N ARG A 297 20.47 -11.40 33.24
CA ARG A 297 20.18 -10.11 33.89
C ARG A 297 20.60 -10.15 35.35
N SER A 298 21.67 -9.41 35.63
CA SER A 298 22.24 -9.10 36.94
C SER A 298 21.21 -8.49 37.89
N MET A 299 21.19 -9.01 39.12
CA MET A 299 20.54 -8.39 40.28
C MET A 299 21.19 -7.04 40.60
N GLY A 300 20.36 -5.99 40.72
CA GLY A 300 20.69 -4.69 41.29
C GLY A 300 19.67 -4.35 42.37
N LYS A 301 20.17 -4.05 43.57
CA LYS A 301 19.49 -3.96 44.86
C LYS A 301 18.55 -2.75 45.03
N ASP A 302 17.52 -2.98 45.85
CA ASP A 302 16.77 -2.10 46.76
C ASP A 302 17.16 -0.61 46.88
N VAL A 303 16.16 0.27 46.72
CA VAL A 303 16.02 1.52 47.48
C VAL A 303 14.54 1.76 47.81
N PRO A 304 14.17 2.06 49.08
CA PRO A 304 12.77 2.16 49.50
C PRO A 304 12.23 3.60 49.47
N GLY A 305 10.93 3.69 49.17
CA GLY A 305 9.99 4.57 49.88
C GLY A 305 10.03 6.06 49.58
N ARG A 306 9.06 6.54 48.78
CA ARG A 306 8.53 7.90 48.96
C ARG A 306 7.02 7.92 48.83
N ARG A 307 6.39 8.06 50.00
CA ARG A 307 5.00 8.39 50.27
C ARG A 307 4.72 9.77 49.65
N MET A 308 3.72 9.86 48.77
CA MET A 308 3.12 11.14 48.40
C MET A 308 1.69 11.16 48.93
N ASP A 309 1.47 12.09 49.85
CA ASP A 309 0.17 12.41 50.39
C ASP A 309 -0.67 13.09 49.31
N ALA A 310 -1.86 12.54 49.07
CA ALA A 310 -2.86 13.12 48.17
C ALA A 310 -3.58 14.25 48.91
N GLN A 311 -3.30 15.49 48.52
CA GLN A 311 -4.07 16.66 48.93
C GLN A 311 -5.19 16.87 47.91
N ALA A 312 -6.43 16.63 48.35
CA ALA A 312 -7.64 16.91 47.59
C ALA A 312 -7.93 18.42 47.65
N GLU A 313 -7.70 19.13 46.54
CA GLU A 313 -8.28 20.45 46.32
C GLU A 313 -9.50 20.34 45.40
N SER A 314 -10.64 20.68 45.99
CA SER A 314 -11.93 20.85 45.33
C SER A 314 -11.89 22.14 44.52
N MET A 315 -11.99 22.03 43.20
CA MET A 315 -12.27 23.16 42.31
C MET A 315 -13.65 22.99 41.67
N THR A 316 -14.50 23.97 41.95
CA THR A 316 -15.83 24.22 41.41
C THR A 316 -15.77 24.42 39.88
N PRO A 317 -16.68 23.84 39.08
CA PRO A 317 -16.71 24.08 37.64
C PRO A 317 -17.32 25.46 37.31
N PRO A 318 -16.79 26.17 36.30
CA PRO A 318 -17.39 27.39 35.81
C PRO A 318 -18.58 27.08 34.88
N VAL A 319 -19.55 27.98 34.94
CA VAL A 319 -20.80 28.02 34.19
C VAL A 319 -20.56 27.96 32.68
N ALA A 320 -21.27 27.03 32.02
CA ALA A 320 -21.28 26.88 30.57
C ALA A 320 -21.94 28.10 29.89
N ALA A 321 -21.18 28.76 29.01
CA ALA A 321 -21.73 29.69 28.04
C ALA A 321 -22.34 28.90 26.87
N THR A 322 -23.59 29.21 26.55
CA THR A 322 -24.34 28.68 25.40
C THR A 322 -23.65 29.05 24.08
N SER A 323 -23.28 28.03 23.29
CA SER A 323 -22.80 28.19 21.92
C SER A 323 -23.90 28.74 20.99
N PRO A 324 -23.55 29.58 19.99
CA PRO A 324 -24.47 30.03 18.98
C PRO A 324 -24.87 28.90 18.01
N PRO A 325 -26.04 29.00 17.34
CA PRO A 325 -26.52 28.00 16.40
C PRO A 325 -25.61 27.91 15.17
N ASN A 326 -25.37 26.67 14.70
CA ASN A 326 -24.61 26.38 13.48
C ASN A 326 -25.19 27.13 12.27
N PRO A 327 -24.35 27.74 11.41
CA PRO A 327 -24.82 28.31 10.15
C PRO A 327 -25.35 27.20 9.23
N LEU A 328 -26.41 27.51 8.50
CA LEU A 328 -26.97 26.62 7.48
C LEU A 328 -25.91 26.26 6.42
N PRO A 329 -25.95 25.04 5.86
CA PRO A 329 -25.03 24.62 4.82
C PRO A 329 -25.11 25.55 3.61
N THR A 330 -23.98 26.12 3.21
CA THR A 330 -23.84 26.91 1.98
C THR A 330 -24.06 26.04 0.75
N GLU A 331 -24.64 26.62 -0.31
CA GLU A 331 -25.06 25.97 -1.55
C GLU A 331 -23.94 25.20 -2.29
N THR A 332 -22.67 25.55 -2.02
CA THR A 332 -21.48 24.84 -2.50
C THR A 332 -21.40 23.42 -1.94
N GLN A 333 -21.72 23.22 -0.66
CA GLN A 333 -21.66 21.91 0.00
C GLN A 333 -22.73 20.96 -0.53
N ARG A 334 -23.91 21.49 -0.85
CA ARG A 334 -25.00 20.72 -1.48
C ARG A 334 -24.62 20.22 -2.88
N ARG A 335 -23.76 20.95 -3.59
CA ARG A 335 -23.32 20.60 -4.94
C ARG A 335 -22.27 19.48 -4.93
N GLU A 336 -21.43 19.43 -3.90
CA GLU A 336 -20.44 18.37 -3.71
C GLU A 336 -21.10 17.06 -3.27
N ASP A 337 -22.06 17.12 -2.35
CA ASP A 337 -22.81 15.93 -1.89
C ASP A 337 -23.53 15.22 -3.07
N THR A 338 -24.10 15.99 -4.00
CA THR A 338 -24.79 15.44 -5.17
C THR A 338 -23.83 14.72 -6.12
N ARG A 339 -22.59 15.22 -6.24
CA ARG A 339 -21.56 14.64 -7.12
C ARG A 339 -20.98 13.35 -6.55
N ILE A 340 -20.89 13.26 -5.22
CA ILE A 340 -20.46 12.05 -4.51
C ILE A 340 -21.52 10.96 -4.64
N GLU A 341 -22.82 11.28 -4.48
CA GLU A 341 -23.88 10.27 -4.66
C GLU A 341 -23.97 9.74 -6.09
N GLU A 342 -23.73 10.57 -7.10
CA GLU A 342 -23.71 10.13 -8.50
C GLU A 342 -22.51 9.23 -8.80
N LEU A 343 -21.33 9.52 -8.20
CA LEU A 343 -20.14 8.66 -8.26
C LEU A 343 -20.38 7.32 -7.54
N LEU A 344 -20.98 7.33 -6.35
CA LEU A 344 -21.33 6.11 -5.62
C LEU A 344 -22.34 5.26 -6.38
N ARG A 345 -23.29 5.90 -7.07
CA ARG A 345 -24.26 5.19 -7.91
C ARG A 345 -23.61 4.57 -9.14
N LEU A 346 -22.69 5.27 -9.81
CA LEU A 346 -21.94 4.73 -10.95
C LEU A 346 -20.99 3.59 -10.56
N LEU A 347 -20.55 3.55 -9.30
CA LEU A 347 -19.68 2.48 -8.79
C LEU A 347 -20.45 1.25 -8.30
N HIS A 348 -21.76 1.34 -8.13
CA HIS A 348 -22.65 0.24 -7.71
C HIS A 348 -23.43 -0.41 -8.87
N GLU A 349 -23.42 0.16 -10.08
CA GLU A 349 -23.98 -0.43 -11.30
C GLU A 349 -22.94 -1.28 -12.08
#